data_AF-A0A7C7GCQ0-F1
#
_entry.id   AF-A0A7C7GCQ0-F1
#
_cell.length_a   1.000
_cell.length_b   1.000
_cell.length_c   1.000
_cell.angle_alpha   90.00
_cell.angle_beta   90.00
_cell.angle_gamma   90.00
#
_symmetry.space_group_name_H-M   'P 1'
#
loop_
_entity.id
_entity.type
_entity.pdbx_description
1 polymer ?
#
loop_
_entity_poly.entity_id
_entity_poly.type
_entity_poly.pdbx_seq_one_letter_code
_entity_poly.pdbx_strand_id
1 'polypeptide(L)'
;MSGSSIRFGSDLEGMRSEDFPLLTGRGLFSDDLNVDGQLHAIFVRAPVAHADIDNIETKEALSIPGVIGIYTGSDLVAANIG
;
A
#
# COMPACT_ATOMS: atom_id res chain seq x y z
N MET A 1 9.90 -34.42 15.47
CA MET A 1 11.32 -34.04 15.56
C MET A 1 11.37 -32.55 15.86
N SER A 2 11.92 -32.20 17.01
CA SER A 2 11.92 -30.84 17.56
C SER A 2 12.83 -29.95 16.70
N GLY A 3 12.23 -29.02 15.96
CA GLY A 3 12.97 -28.04 15.15
C GLY A 3 13.57 -26.99 16.09
N SER A 4 14.90 -26.99 16.18
CA SER A 4 15.66 -25.99 16.92
C SER A 4 15.30 -24.59 16.41
N SER A 5 14.61 -23.80 17.23
CA SER A 5 14.35 -22.40 16.94
C SER A 5 15.64 -21.62 17.15
N ILE A 6 16.33 -21.28 16.05
CA ILE A 6 17.43 -20.31 16.08
C ILE A 6 16.83 -19.02 16.66
N ARG A 7 17.34 -18.59 17.81
CA ARG A 7 16.92 -17.36 18.50
C ARG A 7 17.83 -16.22 18.07
N PHE A 8 17.24 -15.04 17.91
CA PHE A 8 17.96 -13.79 17.72
C PHE A 8 19.06 -13.64 18.80
N GLY A 9 20.30 -13.39 18.40
CA GLY A 9 21.44 -13.18 19.32
C GLY A 9 22.30 -14.42 19.65
N SER A 10 22.16 -15.55 18.97
CA SER A 10 23.13 -16.64 19.07
C SER A 10 24.42 -16.30 18.30
N ASP A 11 25.56 -16.52 18.93
CA ASP A 11 26.95 -16.37 18.46
C ASP A 11 27.38 -17.43 17.42
N LEU A 12 26.44 -18.28 16.97
CA LEU A 12 26.65 -19.24 15.90
C LEU A 12 26.44 -18.56 14.55
N GLU A 13 27.19 -18.97 13.52
CA GLU A 13 26.90 -18.65 12.10
C GLU A 13 25.54 -19.25 11.70
N GLY A 14 24.45 -18.63 12.17
CA GLY A 14 23.08 -19.08 12.00
C GLY A 14 22.46 -18.50 10.75
N MET A 15 21.72 -19.33 10.01
CA MET A 15 20.83 -18.84 8.95
C MET A 15 19.87 -17.80 9.51
N ARG A 16 19.52 -16.79 8.71
CA ARG A 16 18.65 -15.72 9.19
C ARG A 16 17.26 -16.27 9.43
N SER A 17 16.59 -15.76 10.46
CA SER A 17 15.21 -16.14 10.78
C SER A 17 14.24 -15.89 9.63
N GLU A 18 14.51 -14.87 8.81
CA GLU A 18 13.64 -14.49 7.69
C GLU A 18 13.88 -15.34 6.43
N ASP A 19 15.01 -16.05 6.31
CA ASP A 19 15.41 -16.71 5.05
C ASP A 19 14.36 -17.74 4.59
N PHE A 20 13.91 -18.61 5.50
CA PHE A 20 12.93 -19.65 5.14
C PHE A 20 11.62 -19.08 4.59
N PRO A 21 10.88 -18.19 5.29
CA PRO A 21 9.64 -17.66 4.76
C PRO A 21 9.86 -16.82 3.48
N LEU A 22 10.92 -16.02 3.41
CA LEU A 22 11.19 -15.19 2.22
C LEU A 22 11.52 -16.03 0.99
N LEU A 23 12.38 -17.06 1.12
CA LEU A 23 12.78 -17.92 0.01
C LEU A 23 11.68 -18.89 -0.45
N THR A 24 10.67 -19.13 0.39
CA THR A 24 9.56 -20.05 0.08
C THR A 24 8.28 -19.32 -0.33
N GLY A 25 8.31 -17.99 -0.50
CA GLY A 25 7.12 -17.19 -0.82
C GLY A 25 6.08 -17.18 0.30
N ARG A 26 6.50 -17.43 1.54
CA ARG A 26 5.66 -17.38 2.76
C ARG A 26 5.91 -16.13 3.59
N GLY A 27 6.82 -15.25 3.15
CA GLY A 27 6.89 -13.89 3.66
C GLY A 27 5.59 -13.16 3.32
N LEU A 28 5.09 -12.36 4.25
CA LEU A 28 3.91 -11.52 4.04
C LEU A 28 4.37 -10.07 3.93
N PHE A 29 4.09 -9.47 2.78
CA PHE A 29 4.26 -8.05 2.51
C PHE A 29 2.90 -7.35 2.51
N SER A 30 2.91 -6.01 2.51
CA SER A 30 1.68 -5.23 2.62
C SER A 30 0.64 -5.55 1.53
N ASP A 31 1.10 -5.91 0.32
CA ASP A 31 0.23 -6.21 -0.83
C ASP A 31 -0.26 -7.68 -0.85
N ASP A 32 0.26 -8.54 0.03
CA ASP A 32 -0.20 -9.93 0.19
C ASP A 32 -1.46 -10.02 1.07
N LEU A 33 -1.84 -8.92 1.73
CA LEU A 33 -3.02 -8.86 2.58
C LEU A 33 -4.29 -8.80 1.72
N ASN A 34 -5.27 -9.63 2.08
CA ASN A 34 -6.61 -9.59 1.50
C ASN A 34 -7.65 -9.61 2.63
N VAL A 35 -8.24 -8.45 2.88
CA VAL A 35 -9.23 -8.25 3.96
C VAL A 35 -10.61 -8.07 3.35
N ASP A 36 -11.63 -8.63 4.00
CA ASP A 36 -13.01 -8.48 3.55
C ASP A 36 -13.43 -7.00 3.48
N GLY A 37 -14.03 -6.60 2.36
CA GLY A 37 -14.41 -5.20 2.09
C GLY A 37 -13.24 -4.25 1.77
N GLN A 38 -12.01 -4.74 1.55
CA GLN A 38 -10.90 -3.88 1.17
C GLN A 38 -11.14 -3.14 -0.15
N LEU A 39 -10.72 -1.88 -0.21
CA LEU A 39 -10.76 -1.05 -1.42
C LEU A 39 -9.36 -0.82 -1.95
N HIS A 40 -9.26 -0.54 -3.25
CA HIS A 40 -8.01 -0.16 -3.90
C HIS A 40 -8.00 1.33 -4.20
N ALA A 41 -6.83 1.97 -4.06
CA ALA A 41 -6.62 3.36 -4.39
C ALA A 41 -5.59 3.52 -5.50
N ILE A 42 -5.78 4.54 -6.34
CA ILE A 42 -4.83 4.94 -7.37
C ILE A 42 -4.58 6.44 -7.27
N PHE A 43 -3.33 6.86 -7.47
CA PHE A 43 -2.94 8.27 -7.47
C PHE A 43 -2.82 8.78 -8.90
N VAL A 44 -3.65 9.76 -9.25
CA VAL A 44 -3.49 10.54 -10.49
C VAL A 44 -2.36 11.54 -10.27
N ARG A 45 -1.33 11.50 -11.12
CA ARG A 45 -0.11 12.31 -10.98
C ARG A 45 -0.06 13.40 -12.05
N ALA A 46 0.70 14.46 -11.76
CA ALA A 46 0.93 15.54 -12.71
C ALA A 46 1.61 14.99 -13.99
N PRO A 47 1.09 15.31 -15.19
CA PRO A 47 1.71 14.92 -16.45
C PRO A 47 2.88 15.84 -16.86
N VAL A 48 3.06 16.95 -16.12
CA VAL A 48 4.06 17.98 -16.38
C VAL A 48 4.84 18.29 -15.09
N ALA A 49 6.06 18.79 -15.25
CA ALA A 49 6.94 19.08 -14.11
C ALA A 49 6.47 20.28 -13.26
N HIS A 50 5.85 21.28 -13.89
CA HIS A 50 5.39 22.49 -13.22
C HIS A 50 4.24 23.13 -14.00
N ALA A 51 3.12 23.36 -13.32
CA ALA A 51 1.96 24.11 -13.80
C ALA A 51 1.05 24.45 -12.60
N ASP A 52 0.22 25.47 -12.76
CA ASP A 52 -0.92 25.69 -11.87
C ASP A 52 -2.04 24.69 -12.20
N ILE A 53 -2.81 24.29 -11.18
CA ILE A 53 -3.99 23.44 -11.36
C ILE A 53 -5.21 24.34 -11.55
N ASP A 54 -5.64 24.51 -12.79
CA ASP A 54 -6.84 25.31 -13.08
C ASP A 54 -8.13 24.60 -12.66
N ASN A 55 -8.23 23.29 -12.95
CA ASN A 55 -9.44 22.50 -12.66
C ASN A 55 -9.14 20.99 -12.58
N ILE A 56 -9.98 20.26 -11.83
CA ILE A 56 -9.99 18.79 -11.76
C ILE A 56 -11.44 18.31 -11.98
N GLU A 57 -11.72 17.71 -13.13
CA GLU A 57 -13.04 17.15 -13.44
C GLU A 57 -13.14 15.69 -12.97
N THR A 58 -14.06 15.41 -12.05
CA THR A 58 -14.20 14.08 -11.42
C THR A 58 -15.49 13.34 -11.81
N LYS A 59 -16.44 14.02 -12.46
CA LYS A 59 -17.80 13.51 -12.71
C LYS A 59 -17.82 12.23 -13.53
N GLU A 60 -17.06 12.19 -14.62
CA GLU A 60 -17.01 11.00 -15.49
C GLU A 60 -16.43 9.81 -14.74
N ALA A 61 -15.30 10.00 -14.05
CA ALA A 61 -14.66 8.94 -13.29
C ALA A 61 -15.53 8.43 -12.13
N LEU A 62 -16.26 9.31 -11.44
CA LEU A 62 -17.22 8.92 -10.40
C LEU A 62 -18.41 8.10 -10.94
N SER A 63 -18.73 8.23 -12.22
CA SER A 63 -19.82 7.47 -12.84
C SER A 63 -19.46 6.03 -13.20
N ILE A 64 -18.16 5.67 -13.14
CA ILE A 64 -17.68 4.34 -13.48
C ILE A 64 -18.07 3.35 -12.38
N PRO A 65 -18.73 2.21 -12.72
CA PRO A 65 -19.07 1.18 -11.74
C PRO A 65 -17.83 0.68 -10.97
N GLY A 66 -17.93 0.67 -9.65
CA GLY A 66 -16.85 0.25 -8.75
C GLY A 66 -15.97 1.39 -8.22
N VAL A 67 -16.09 2.61 -8.76
CA VAL A 67 -15.48 3.80 -8.15
C VAL A 67 -16.33 4.23 -6.96
N ILE A 68 -15.71 4.22 -5.77
CA ILE A 68 -16.40 4.52 -4.51
C ILE A 68 -16.14 5.97 -4.05
N GLY A 69 -15.04 6.57 -4.50
CA GLY A 69 -14.72 7.96 -4.20
C GLY A 69 -13.54 8.48 -5.00
N ILE A 70 -13.49 9.80 -5.18
CA ILE A 70 -12.36 10.53 -5.75
C ILE A 70 -12.08 11.69 -4.79
N TYR A 71 -10.84 11.79 -4.33
CA TYR A 71 -10.42 12.79 -3.35
C TYR A 71 -9.41 13.75 -3.98
N THR A 72 -9.62 15.03 -3.77
CA THR A 72 -8.84 16.15 -4.30
C THR A 72 -8.27 16.99 -3.15
N GLY A 73 -7.49 18.01 -3.48
CA GLY A 73 -7.01 18.97 -2.47
C GLY A 73 -8.14 19.64 -1.69
N SER A 74 -9.29 19.89 -2.32
CA SER A 74 -10.46 20.49 -1.67
C SER A 74 -11.00 19.62 -0.53
N ASP A 75 -10.98 18.29 -0.69
CA ASP A 75 -11.44 17.35 0.32
C ASP A 75 -10.51 17.32 1.54
N LEU A 76 -9.20 17.45 1.32
CA LEU A 76 -8.21 17.55 2.39
C LEU A 76 -8.37 18.84 3.20
N VAL A 77 -8.57 19.97 2.52
CA VAL A 77 -8.86 21.26 3.17
C VAL A 77 -10.13 21.17 3.99
N ALA A 78 -11.22 20.60 3.44
CA ALA A 78 -12.47 20.41 4.16
C ALA A 78 -12.31 19.50 5.39
N ALA A 79 -11.42 18.51 5.31
CA ALA A 79 -11.09 17.61 6.42
C ALA A 79 -10.10 18.20 7.44
N ASN A 80 -9.59 19.42 7.22
CA ASN A 80 -8.50 20.02 8.02
C ASN A 80 -7.25 19.13 8.08
N ILE A 81 -6.89 18.51 6.95
CA ILE A 81 -5.68 17.72 6.79
C ILE A 81 -4.69 18.53 5.96
N GLY A 82 -3.67 19.09 6.61
CA GLY A 82 -2.65 19.93 5.99
C GLY A 82 -2.13 21.01 6.91
#